data_AF-A0A564YCK8-F1
#
_entry.id   AF-A0A564YCK8-F1
#
_cell.length_a   1.000
_cell.length_b   1.000
_cell.length_c   1.000
_cell.angle_alpha   90.00
_cell.angle_beta   90.00
_cell.angle_gamma   90.00
#
_symmetry.space_group_name_H-M   'P 1'
#
loop_
_entity.id
_entity.type
_entity.pdbx_description
1 polymer ?
#
loop_
_entity_poly.entity_id
_entity_poly.type
_entity_poly.pdbx_seq_one_letter_code
_entity_poly.pdbx_strand_id
1 'polypeptide(L)'
;MVERQKQEFDIISNCVNFSLGGHWFRIHSRNDSYLYLDIVPIPRGHVTLFAPPAYPHANASWTVMIGDKRVSDHNFQYPVQAKTMLQAFLASVFVITKHLNLEMPEDVIRIDPLFFHQLNSMLPADYVDRILSFL
;
A
#
# COMPACT_ATOMS: atom_id res chain seq x y z
N MET A 1 13.62 7.68 -16.48
CA MET A 1 12.21 7.63 -16.00
C MET A 1 11.78 6.20 -15.68
N VAL A 2 11.84 5.27 -16.64
CA VAL A 2 11.60 3.82 -16.43
C VAL A 2 12.46 3.21 -15.32
N GLU A 3 13.68 3.72 -15.16
CA GLU A 3 14.66 3.23 -14.17
C GLU A 3 14.22 3.44 -12.71
N ARG A 4 13.60 4.60 -12.41
CA ARG A 4 13.10 4.90 -11.05
C ARG A 4 11.94 3.98 -10.68
N GLN A 5 11.00 3.81 -11.59
CA GLN A 5 9.87 2.90 -11.40
C GLN A 5 10.38 1.47 -11.15
N LYS A 6 11.31 0.99 -11.97
CA LYS A 6 11.90 -0.34 -11.79
C LYS A 6 12.55 -0.50 -10.41
N GLN A 7 13.32 0.49 -9.95
CA GLN A 7 13.92 0.49 -8.62
C GLN A 7 12.87 0.43 -7.50
N GLU A 8 11.80 1.22 -7.59
CA GLU A 8 10.72 1.21 -6.59
C GLU A 8 10.02 -0.16 -6.54
N PHE A 9 9.77 -0.78 -7.70
CA PHE A 9 9.20 -2.12 -7.78
C PHE A 9 10.13 -3.19 -7.18
N ASP A 10 11.44 -3.07 -7.40
CA ASP A 10 12.40 -4.03 -6.87
C ASP A 10 12.52 -3.90 -5.34
N ILE A 11 12.46 -2.68 -4.80
CA ILE A 11 12.36 -2.44 -3.34
C ILE A 11 11.09 -3.08 -2.76
N ILE A 12 9.92 -2.87 -3.39
CA ILE A 12 8.66 -3.47 -2.92
C ILE A 12 8.74 -4.99 -2.98
N SER A 13 9.25 -5.55 -4.07
CA SER A 13 9.36 -7.00 -4.24
C SER A 13 10.29 -7.61 -3.18
N ASN A 14 11.42 -6.96 -2.89
CA ASN A 14 12.33 -7.38 -1.84
C ASN A 14 11.67 -7.31 -0.46
N CYS A 15 10.93 -6.23 -0.16
CA CYS A 15 10.21 -6.09 1.10
C CYS A 15 9.16 -7.20 1.27
N VAL A 16 8.37 -7.49 0.23
CA VAL A 16 7.36 -8.56 0.25
C VAL A 16 7.99 -9.94 0.46
N ASN A 17 9.11 -10.23 -0.23
CA ASN A 17 9.73 -11.53 -0.20
C ASN A 17 10.57 -11.79 1.07
N PHE A 18 11.27 -10.78 1.58
CA PHE A 18 12.25 -10.96 2.66
C PHE A 18 11.79 -10.42 4.02
N SER A 19 11.17 -9.24 4.05
CA SER A 19 10.77 -8.59 5.31
C SER A 19 9.40 -9.04 5.79
N LEU A 20 8.44 -9.15 4.87
CA LEU A 20 7.09 -9.61 5.17
C LEU A 20 6.96 -11.15 5.07
N GLY A 21 8.06 -11.81 4.67
CA GLY A 21 8.28 -13.25 4.78
C GLY A 21 7.19 -14.14 4.18
N GLY A 22 6.51 -13.70 3.11
CA GLY A 22 5.37 -14.43 2.53
C GLY A 22 4.20 -14.66 3.49
N HIS A 23 4.22 -14.04 4.67
CA HIS A 23 3.22 -14.22 5.73
C HIS A 23 2.05 -13.24 5.59
N TRP A 24 2.27 -12.11 4.93
CA TRP A 24 1.27 -11.05 4.76
C TRP A 24 0.89 -10.83 3.30
N PHE A 25 1.85 -10.97 2.39
CA PHE A 25 1.64 -10.74 0.98
C PHE A 25 2.25 -11.83 0.11
N ARG A 26 1.61 -12.08 -1.02
CA ARG A 26 2.17 -12.84 -2.13
C ARG A 26 2.02 -12.04 -3.42
N ILE A 27 3.10 -11.89 -4.17
CA ILE A 27 3.02 -11.27 -5.50
C ILE A 27 2.21 -12.18 -6.41
N HIS A 28 1.07 -11.69 -6.90
CA HIS A 28 0.20 -12.42 -7.82
C HIS A 28 0.58 -12.13 -9.27
N SER A 29 0.71 -10.85 -9.62
CA SER A 29 1.09 -10.40 -10.95
C SER A 29 1.84 -9.07 -10.89
N ARG A 30 2.70 -8.86 -11.90
CA ARG A 30 3.51 -7.67 -12.07
C ARG A 30 3.62 -7.35 -13.56
N ASN A 31 3.53 -6.07 -13.91
CA ASN A 31 4.04 -5.54 -15.18
C ASN A 31 4.79 -4.23 -14.90
N ASP A 32 5.24 -3.54 -15.95
CA ASP A 32 6.05 -2.32 -15.83
C ASP A 32 5.36 -1.21 -15.03
N SER A 33 4.03 -1.16 -15.06
CA SER A 33 3.20 -0.11 -14.46
C SER A 33 2.36 -0.56 -13.28
N TYR A 34 2.37 -1.85 -12.96
CA TYR A 34 1.32 -2.45 -12.14
C TYR A 34 1.85 -3.56 -11.23
N LEU A 35 1.40 -3.57 -9.98
CA LEU A 35 1.66 -4.64 -9.03
C LEU A 35 0.36 -5.09 -8.36
N TYR A 36 0.10 -6.40 -8.39
CA TYR A 36 -0.98 -7.02 -7.65
C TYR A 36 -0.41 -7.95 -6.58
N LEU A 37 -0.80 -7.71 -5.34
CA LEU A 37 -0.38 -8.49 -4.18
C LEU A 37 -1.61 -9.14 -3.55
N ASP A 38 -1.62 -10.46 -3.43
CA ASP A 38 -2.60 -11.17 -2.58
C ASP A 38 -2.26 -10.91 -1.10
N ILE A 39 -3.27 -10.68 -0.26
CA ILE A 39 -3.13 -10.64 1.21
C ILE A 39 -3.34 -12.06 1.76
N VAL A 40 -2.40 -12.57 2.54
CA VAL A 40 -2.39 -13.97 3.04
C VAL A 40 -2.22 -14.03 4.57
N PRO A 41 -2.56 -15.15 5.24
CA PRO A 41 -3.46 -16.23 4.79
C PRO A 41 -4.95 -15.87 4.90
N ILE A 42 -5.28 -14.88 5.72
CA ILE A 42 -6.60 -14.30 6.01
C ILE A 42 -6.35 -12.84 6.41
N PRO A 43 -7.16 -11.85 5.98
CA PRO A 43 -8.32 -11.95 5.09
C PRO A 43 -7.92 -11.96 3.61
N ARG A 44 -8.73 -12.65 2.78
CA ARG A 44 -8.62 -12.89 1.32
C ARG A 44 -8.76 -11.61 0.47
N GLY A 45 -7.94 -10.63 0.79
CA GLY A 45 -7.89 -9.35 0.13
C GLY A 45 -6.80 -9.29 -0.92
N HIS A 46 -6.68 -8.13 -1.54
CA HIS A 46 -5.56 -7.82 -2.42
C HIS A 46 -5.21 -6.34 -2.37
N VAL A 47 -3.96 -6.05 -2.72
CA VAL A 47 -3.46 -4.72 -2.99
C VAL A 47 -3.19 -4.59 -4.46
N THR A 48 -3.67 -3.51 -5.05
CA THR A 48 -3.31 -3.07 -6.38
C THR A 48 -2.51 -1.78 -6.27
N LEU A 49 -1.32 -1.75 -6.86
CA LEU A 49 -0.51 -0.54 -7.03
C LEU A 49 -0.37 -0.24 -8.52
N PHE A 50 -0.52 1.02 -8.89
CA PHE A 50 -0.45 1.45 -10.27
C PHE A 50 0.35 2.74 -10.43
N ALA A 51 1.26 2.72 -11.39
CA ALA A 51 2.00 3.88 -11.85
C ALA A 51 1.42 4.30 -13.21
N PRO A 52 0.76 5.47 -13.31
CA PRO A 52 0.14 5.91 -14.55
C PRO A 52 1.18 6.20 -15.65
N PRO A 53 0.79 6.25 -16.94
CA PRO A 53 1.71 6.54 -18.04
C PRO A 53 2.49 7.85 -17.88
N ALA A 54 1.92 8.84 -17.20
CA ALA A 54 2.54 10.13 -16.92
C ALA A 54 3.48 10.11 -15.70
N TYR A 55 3.69 8.96 -15.04
CA TYR A 55 4.58 8.83 -13.89
C TYR A 55 6.04 9.18 -14.26
N PRO A 56 6.80 9.93 -13.43
CA PRO A 56 6.46 10.44 -12.09
C PRO A 56 5.81 11.84 -12.05
N HIS A 57 5.37 12.40 -13.18
CA HIS A 57 4.65 13.70 -13.18
C HIS A 57 3.22 13.58 -12.66
N ALA A 58 2.63 12.39 -12.77
CA ALA A 58 1.40 12.00 -12.09
C ALA A 58 1.72 11.08 -10.91
N ASN A 59 0.90 11.16 -9.85
CA ASN A 59 1.04 10.35 -8.65
C ASN A 59 0.75 8.87 -8.93
N ALA A 60 1.39 7.98 -8.17
CA ALA A 60 1.00 6.57 -8.12
C ALA A 60 -0.36 6.42 -7.43
N SER A 61 -1.13 5.42 -7.82
CA SER A 61 -2.40 5.09 -7.20
C SER A 61 -2.40 3.72 -6.54
N TRP A 62 -3.32 3.51 -5.60
CA TRP A 62 -3.43 2.24 -4.90
C TRP A 62 -4.86 1.92 -4.48
N THR A 63 -5.12 0.63 -4.33
CA THR A 63 -6.38 0.14 -3.79
C THR A 63 -6.11 -1.08 -2.93
N VAL A 64 -6.71 -1.10 -1.75
CA VAL A 64 -6.77 -2.25 -0.84
C VAL A 64 -8.20 -2.77 -0.84
N MET A 65 -8.35 -4.06 -1.15
CA MET A 65 -9.58 -4.81 -0.98
C MET A 65 -9.40 -5.77 0.19
N ILE A 66 -10.31 -5.78 1.17
CA ILE A 66 -10.34 -6.73 2.29
C ILE A 66 -11.77 -7.24 2.47
N GLY A 67 -12.04 -8.49 2.06
CA GLY A 67 -13.42 -8.97 1.93
C GLY A 67 -14.19 -8.12 0.92
N ASP A 68 -15.35 -7.61 1.32
CA ASP A 68 -16.19 -6.73 0.49
C ASP A 68 -15.79 -5.25 0.61
N LYS A 69 -14.81 -4.93 1.45
CA LYS A 69 -14.43 -3.55 1.77
C LYS A 69 -13.32 -3.07 0.84
N ARG A 70 -13.47 -1.83 0.37
CA ARG A 70 -12.51 -1.17 -0.53
C ARG A 70 -12.00 0.13 0.08
N VAL A 71 -10.68 0.29 0.10
CA VAL A 71 -10.04 1.58 0.38
C VAL A 71 -9.12 1.93 -0.77
N SER A 72 -9.22 3.16 -1.27
CA SER A 72 -8.33 3.65 -2.31
C SER A 72 -7.95 5.10 -2.08
N ASP A 73 -6.89 5.54 -2.76
CA ASP A 73 -6.56 6.96 -2.90
C ASP A 73 -7.58 7.74 -3.74
N HIS A 74 -8.39 7.04 -4.54
CA HIS A 74 -9.50 7.61 -5.29
C HIS A 74 -10.70 7.96 -4.38
N ASN A 75 -11.45 9.00 -4.77
CA ASN A 75 -12.69 9.47 -4.11
C ASN A 75 -12.53 10.14 -2.73
N PHE A 76 -11.38 10.75 -2.42
CA PHE A 76 -11.13 11.48 -1.17
C PHE A 76 -11.32 10.65 0.12
N GLN A 77 -11.40 9.33 0.02
CA GLN A 77 -11.50 8.45 1.18
C GLN A 77 -10.23 8.56 2.04
N TYR A 78 -9.08 8.77 1.38
CA TYR A 78 -7.78 8.83 2.02
C TYR A 78 -7.15 10.23 1.90
N PRO A 79 -6.95 10.98 3.00
CA PRO A 79 -6.45 12.35 2.97
C PRO A 79 -4.96 12.46 2.58
N VAL A 80 -4.19 11.37 2.63
CA VAL A 80 -2.75 11.38 2.35
C VAL A 80 -2.45 10.86 0.95
N GLN A 81 -2.09 11.74 0.04
CA GLN A 81 -1.75 11.35 -1.33
C GLN A 81 -0.36 10.70 -1.40
N ALA A 82 -0.32 9.48 -1.92
CA ALA A 82 0.93 8.82 -2.27
C ALA A 82 1.48 9.40 -3.59
N LYS A 83 2.71 9.93 -3.58
CA LYS A 83 3.34 10.45 -4.79
C LYS A 83 4.11 9.38 -5.56
N THR A 84 4.56 8.34 -4.87
CA THR A 84 5.42 7.28 -5.41
C THR A 84 4.82 5.90 -5.21
N MET A 85 5.31 4.91 -5.97
CA MET A 85 4.93 3.51 -5.77
C MET A 85 5.28 3.01 -4.36
N LEU A 86 6.37 3.50 -3.77
CA LEU A 86 6.76 3.19 -2.40
C LEU A 86 5.75 3.73 -1.39
N GLN A 87 5.32 4.99 -1.55
CA GLN A 87 4.31 5.59 -0.68
C GLN A 87 2.96 4.91 -0.84
N ALA A 88 2.60 4.52 -2.07
CA ALA A 88 1.38 3.77 -2.36
C ALA A 88 1.39 2.39 -1.68
N PHE A 89 2.55 1.70 -1.70
CA PHE A 89 2.77 0.47 -0.95
C PHE A 89 2.65 0.69 0.56
N LEU A 90 3.30 1.72 1.11
CA LEU A 90 3.25 2.05 2.54
C LEU A 90 1.81 2.35 3.00
N ALA A 91 1.06 3.15 2.23
CA ALA A 91 -0.33 3.46 2.52
C ALA A 91 -1.20 2.19 2.53
N SER A 92 -0.96 1.28 1.59
CA SER A 92 -1.66 0.01 1.52
C SER A 92 -1.38 -0.86 2.74
N VAL A 93 -0.11 -1.04 3.11
CA VAL A 93 0.29 -1.78 4.31
C VAL A 93 -0.28 -1.13 5.57
N PHE A 94 -0.26 0.21 5.66
CA PHE A 94 -0.84 0.94 6.78
C PHE A 94 -2.34 0.69 6.95
N VAL A 95 -3.13 0.70 5.87
CA VAL A 95 -4.56 0.38 5.94
C VAL A 95 -4.77 -1.04 6.46
N ILE A 96 -3.99 -1.99 5.96
CA ILE A 96 -4.08 -3.40 6.34
C ILE A 96 -3.72 -3.58 7.82
N THR A 97 -2.62 -2.99 8.28
CA THR A 97 -2.17 -3.11 9.68
C THR A 97 -3.19 -2.50 10.64
N LYS A 98 -3.76 -1.33 10.31
CA LYS A 98 -4.81 -0.72 11.13
C LYS A 98 -6.07 -1.58 11.16
N HIS A 99 -6.55 -2.05 10.01
CA HIS A 99 -7.75 -2.89 9.95
C HIS A 99 -7.61 -4.20 10.74
N LEU A 100 -6.41 -4.80 10.71
CA LEU A 100 -6.14 -6.06 11.41
C LEU A 100 -5.69 -5.85 12.86
N ASN A 101 -5.62 -4.60 13.33
CA ASN A 101 -5.05 -4.24 14.63
C ASN A 101 -3.64 -4.84 14.86
N LEU A 102 -2.81 -4.78 13.82
CA LEU A 102 -1.42 -5.24 13.81
C LEU A 102 -0.47 -4.04 13.79
N GLU A 103 0.73 -4.26 14.31
CA GLU A 103 1.81 -3.28 14.15
C GLU A 103 2.38 -3.33 12.73
N MET A 104 2.77 -2.17 12.22
CA MET A 104 3.40 -2.08 10.90
C MET A 104 4.86 -2.53 11.00
N PRO A 105 5.33 -3.46 10.15
CA PRO A 105 6.70 -3.97 10.25
C PRO A 105 7.75 -2.88 10.04
N GLU A 106 8.81 -2.87 10.87
CA GLU A 106 9.86 -1.83 10.84
C GLU A 106 10.51 -1.69 9.47
N ASP A 107 10.74 -2.79 8.78
CA ASP A 107 11.36 -2.78 7.45
C ASP A 107 10.50 -2.03 6.42
N VAL A 108 9.17 -2.05 6.57
CA VAL A 108 8.27 -1.27 5.72
C VAL A 108 8.33 0.21 6.11
N ILE A 109 8.40 0.51 7.41
CA ILE A 109 8.54 1.88 7.93
C ILE A 109 9.84 2.52 7.43
N ARG A 110 10.93 1.76 7.37
CA ARG A 110 12.26 2.23 6.93
C ARG A 110 12.31 2.66 5.45
N ILE A 111 11.36 2.23 4.63
CA ILE A 111 11.29 2.64 3.22
C ILE A 111 11.05 4.16 3.11
N ASP A 112 10.13 4.71 3.91
CA ASP A 112 9.85 6.15 3.96
C ASP A 112 9.28 6.54 5.35
N PRO A 113 10.14 6.78 6.35
CA PRO A 113 9.71 7.08 7.72
C PRO A 113 8.91 8.37 7.82
N LEU A 114 9.25 9.37 7.00
CA LEU A 114 8.56 10.67 6.99
C LEU A 114 7.12 10.50 6.53
N PHE A 115 6.91 9.71 5.47
CA PHE A 115 5.57 9.40 5.00
C PHE A 115 4.79 8.58 6.04
N PHE A 116 5.41 7.59 6.70
CA PHE A 116 4.76 6.85 7.79
C PHE A 116 4.29 7.75 8.94
N HIS A 117 5.11 8.72 9.36
CA HIS A 117 4.70 9.70 10.36
C HIS A 117 3.54 10.58 9.89
N GLN A 118 3.53 10.97 8.61
CA GLN A 118 2.41 11.69 8.02
C GLN A 118 1.11 10.87 8.04
N LEU A 119 1.18 9.57 7.71
CA LEU A 119 0.02 8.67 7.77
C LEU A 119 -0.55 8.62 9.20
N ASN A 120 0.28 8.38 10.22
CA ASN A 120 -0.18 8.33 11.61
C ASN A 120 -0.74 9.67 12.14
N SER A 121 -0.20 10.79 11.66
CA SER A 121 -0.66 12.12 12.09
C SER A 121 -2.02 12.49 11.47
N MET A 122 -2.23 12.15 10.20
CA MET A 122 -3.43 12.53 9.45
C MET A 122 -4.56 11.50 9.50
N LEU A 123 -4.28 10.27 9.92
CA LEU A 123 -5.24 9.18 10.02
C LEU A 123 -5.30 8.71 11.48
N PRO A 124 -6.25 9.22 12.29
CA PRO A 124 -6.44 8.69 13.63
C PRO A 124 -6.82 7.20 13.55
N ALA A 125 -6.50 6.43 14.58
CA ALA A 125 -6.59 4.96 14.56
C ALA A 125 -7.99 4.44 14.18
N ASP A 126 -9.04 5.20 14.49
CA ASP A 126 -10.43 4.87 14.18
C ASP A 126 -10.88 5.28 12.77
N TYR A 127 -10.10 6.08 12.04
CA TYR A 127 -10.49 6.57 10.71
C TYR A 127 -10.49 5.45 9.66
N VAL A 128 -9.50 4.58 9.70
CA VAL A 128 -9.43 3.43 8.78
C VAL A 128 -10.59 2.47 9.03
N ASP A 129 -10.91 2.18 10.30
CA ASP A 129 -12.06 1.37 10.67
C ASP A 129 -13.39 2.02 10.28
N ARG A 130 -13.49 3.35 10.37
CA ARG A 130 -14.65 4.10 9.87
C ARG A 130 -14.82 3.95 8.36
N ILE A 131 -13.76 4.18 7.56
CA ILE A 131 -13.85 3.98 6.10
C ILE A 131 -14.29 2.55 5.77
N LEU A 132 -13.79 1.59 6.53
CA LEU A 132 -14.09 0.17 6.36
C LEU A 132 -15.44 -0.26 6.95
N SER A 133 -16.15 0.56 7.74
CA SER A 133 -17.45 0.21 8.34
C SER A 133 -18.65 0.86 7.66
N PHE A 134 -18.42 1.85 6.80
CA PHE A 134 -19.45 2.49 5.98
C PHE A 134 -19.55 1.93 4.54
N LEU A 135 -18.84 0.83 4.27
CA LEU A 135 -18.91 0.03 3.04
C LEU A 135 -19.33 -1.40 3.41
#